data_AF-A0A259HCP4-F1
#
_entry.id   AF-A0A259HCP4-F1
#
_cell.length_a   1.000
_cell.length_b   1.000
_cell.length_c   1.000
_cell.angle_alpha   90.00
_cell.angle_beta   90.00
_cell.angle_gamma   90.00
#
_symmetry.space_group_name_H-M   'P 1'
#
loop_
_entity.id
_entity.type
_entity.pdbx_description
1 polymer ?
#
loop_
_entity_poly.entity_id
_entity_poly.type
_entity_poly.pdbx_seq_one_letter_code
_entity_poly.pdbx_strand_id
1 'polypeptide(L)'
;MMRERGIRFDGRPATVKHHSARGRVIRNAGNFTRGSQLLTHEVLMTWQGVKLPVVIGFFVFVILTSLILAFRMEDHEIQLVLMKFYALAWDMVDFDPHHVINLTLPTDRVIRVPMGAVPYNSAVRIAWS
;
A
#
# COMPACT_ATOMS: atom_id res chain seq x y z
N MET A 1 59.70 37.26 -26.76
CA MET A 1 58.59 36.44 -26.26
C MET A 1 59.17 35.09 -25.82
N MET A 2 59.40 34.90 -24.52
CA MET A 2 60.13 33.74 -23.99
C MET A 2 59.13 32.62 -23.68
N ARG A 3 59.22 31.49 -24.40
CA ARG A 3 58.31 30.35 -24.27
C ARG A 3 58.71 29.57 -23.01
N GLU A 4 57.84 29.51 -22.00
CA GLU A 4 58.11 28.77 -20.77
C GLU A 4 58.36 27.28 -21.09
N ARG A 5 59.58 26.80 -20.78
CA ARG A 5 59.99 25.40 -20.95
C ARG A 5 59.38 24.54 -19.85
N GLY A 6 58.08 24.27 -19.99
CA GLY A 6 57.37 23.32 -19.15
C GLY A 6 57.54 21.87 -19.64
N ILE A 7 57.46 20.91 -18.72
CA ILE A 7 57.51 19.46 -18.96
C ILE A 7 56.52 18.94 -20.03
N ARG A 8 55.57 19.78 -20.47
CA ARG A 8 54.57 19.50 -21.50
C ARG A 8 55.16 19.27 -22.89
N PHE A 9 56.37 19.78 -23.16
CA PHE A 9 56.96 19.77 -24.50
C PHE A 9 58.31 19.05 -24.60
N ASP A 10 58.82 18.49 -23.50
CA ASP A 10 60.20 18.01 -23.40
C ASP A 10 60.34 16.48 -23.60
N GLY A 11 59.22 15.76 -23.80
CA GLY A 11 59.20 14.32 -24.12
C GLY A 11 59.78 13.37 -23.07
N ARG A 12 60.27 13.90 -21.94
CA ARG A 12 60.85 13.12 -20.85
C ARG A 12 59.74 12.40 -20.06
N PRO A 13 59.92 11.12 -19.70
CA PRO A 13 58.97 10.41 -18.84
C PRO A 13 58.96 11.08 -17.46
N ALA A 14 57.91 11.85 -17.19
CA ALA A 14 57.68 12.47 -15.89
C ALA A 14 56.70 11.61 -15.10
N THR A 15 57.15 11.03 -13.99
CA THR A 15 56.27 10.32 -13.08
C THR A 15 55.42 11.34 -12.32
N VAL A 16 54.19 11.56 -12.80
CA VAL A 16 53.23 12.45 -12.14
C VAL A 16 52.82 11.79 -10.82
N LYS A 17 53.47 12.20 -9.72
CA LYS A 17 52.99 11.88 -8.37
C LYS A 17 51.66 12.60 -8.17
N HIS A 18 50.55 11.92 -8.46
CA HIS A 18 49.25 12.38 -8.01
C HIS A 18 49.26 12.42 -6.48
N HIS A 19 49.29 13.63 -5.90
CA HIS A 19 48.86 13.85 -4.53
C HIS A 19 47.34 13.66 -4.48
N SER A 20 46.88 12.42 -4.63
CA SER A 20 45.53 12.08 -4.20
C SER A 20 45.54 12.20 -2.67
N ALA A 21 45.02 13.31 -2.15
CA ALA A 21 44.82 13.54 -0.73
C ALA A 21 43.88 12.52 -0.05
N ARG A 22 43.41 11.49 -0.78
CA ARG A 22 42.42 10.51 -0.30
C ARG A 22 42.99 9.28 0.41
N GLY A 23 44.24 9.32 0.86
CA GLY A 23 44.83 8.25 1.67
C GLY A 23 44.70 6.84 1.06
N ARG A 24 44.91 5.81 1.90
CA ARG A 24 44.72 4.41 1.50
C ARG A 24 43.22 4.16 1.33
N VAL A 25 42.77 3.86 0.11
CA VAL A 25 41.36 3.52 -0.17
C VAL A 25 41.03 2.21 0.56
N ILE A 26 40.40 2.32 1.72
CA ILE A 26 39.82 1.17 2.42
C ILE A 26 38.62 0.74 1.57
N ARG A 27 38.77 -0.33 0.79
CA ARG A 27 37.65 -0.92 0.05
C ARG A 27 36.70 -1.51 1.08
N ASN A 28 35.64 -0.77 1.40
CA ASN A 28 34.56 -1.26 2.25
C ASN A 28 33.73 -2.29 1.47
N ALA A 29 34.28 -3.51 1.32
CA ALA A 29 33.70 -4.58 0.52
C ALA A 29 32.39 -5.14 1.09
N GLY A 30 32.05 -4.79 2.34
CA GLY A 30 30.77 -5.14 2.98
C GLY A 30 29.69 -4.06 2.85
N ASN A 31 30.01 -2.87 2.34
CA ASN A 31 29.06 -1.77 2.20
C ASN A 31 28.84 -1.50 0.69
N PHE A 32 27.99 -2.32 0.07
CA PHE A 32 27.60 -2.24 -1.34
C PHE A 32 26.75 -0.99 -1.64
N THR A 33 27.11 0.19 -1.13
CA THR A 33 26.27 1.40 -1.22
C THR A 33 26.06 1.88 -2.65
N ARG A 34 27.01 1.64 -3.57
CA ARG A 34 26.91 2.17 -4.93
C ARG A 34 26.17 1.25 -5.92
N GLY A 35 26.37 -0.07 -5.80
CA GLY A 35 25.71 -1.06 -6.67
C GLY A 35 24.30 -1.43 -6.19
N SER A 36 24.09 -1.58 -4.88
CA SER A 36 22.76 -1.87 -4.33
C SER A 36 21.80 -0.69 -4.45
N GLN A 37 22.31 0.55 -4.40
CA GLN A 37 21.51 1.74 -4.68
C GLN A 37 21.04 1.77 -6.13
N LEU A 38 21.89 1.35 -7.09
CA LEU A 38 21.52 1.29 -8.50
C LEU A 38 20.38 0.27 -8.72
N LEU A 39 20.52 -0.94 -8.17
CA LEU A 39 19.48 -1.98 -8.26
C LEU A 39 18.17 -1.56 -7.58
N THR A 40 18.25 -0.97 -6.38
CA THR A 40 17.07 -0.48 -5.66
C THR A 40 16.35 0.59 -6.47
N HIS A 41 17.10 1.52 -7.05
CA HIS A 41 16.55 2.59 -7.86
C HIS A 41 15.95 2.09 -9.17
N GLU A 42 16.60 1.14 -9.85
CA GLU A 42 16.09 0.49 -11.05
C GLU A 42 14.76 -0.23 -10.78
N VAL A 43 14.70 -1.05 -9.72
CA VAL A 43 13.46 -1.76 -9.34
C VAL A 43 12.34 -0.78 -8.99
N LEU A 44 12.64 0.30 -8.26
CA LEU A 44 11.64 1.32 -7.92
C LEU A 44 11.13 2.06 -9.18
N MET A 45 12.01 2.38 -10.12
CA MET A 45 11.63 3.01 -11.39
C MET A 45 10.78 2.09 -12.25
N THR A 46 11.14 0.80 -12.34
CA THR A 46 10.34 -0.20 -13.04
C THR A 46 8.96 -0.31 -12.41
N TRP A 47 8.87 -0.39 -11.09
CA TRP A 47 7.58 -0.49 -10.40
C TRP A 47 6.72 0.76 -10.55
N GLN A 48 7.33 1.95 -10.52
CA GLN A 48 6.64 3.21 -10.83
C GLN A 48 6.09 3.23 -12.27
N GLY A 49 6.86 2.69 -13.23
CA GLY A 49 6.43 2.54 -14.61
C GLY A 49 5.28 1.54 -14.79
N VAL A 50 5.28 0.42 -14.05
CA VAL A 50 4.24 -0.62 -14.13
C VAL A 50 2.96 -0.22 -13.40
N LYS A 51 3.06 0.56 -12.32
CA LYS A 51 1.91 0.94 -11.49
C LYS A 51 0.80 1.60 -12.30
N LEU A 52 1.13 2.55 -13.17
CA LEU A 52 0.14 3.31 -13.92
C LEU A 52 -0.64 2.44 -14.94
N PRO A 53 0.02 1.65 -15.82
CA PRO A 53 -0.66 0.70 -16.70
C PRO A 53 -1.56 -0.30 -15.96
N VAL A 54 -1.11 -0.82 -14.80
CA VAL A 54 -1.92 -1.75 -14.00
C VAL A 54 -3.17 -1.08 -13.47
N VAL A 55 -3.05 0.13 -12.92
CA VAL A 55 -4.19 0.90 -12.41
C VAL A 55 -5.17 1.24 -13.54
N ILE A 56 -4.67 1.73 -14.67
CA ILE A 56 -5.51 2.06 -15.84
C ILE A 56 -6.20 0.79 -16.35
N GLY A 57 -5.46 -0.31 -16.52
CA GLY A 57 -6.01 -1.58 -16.98
C GLY A 57 -7.10 -2.12 -16.06
N PHE A 58 -6.91 -2.00 -14.74
CA PHE A 58 -7.93 -2.36 -13.75
C PHE A 58 -9.22 -1.54 -13.93
N PHE A 59 -9.13 -0.21 -14.04
CA PHE A 59 -10.31 0.64 -14.22
C PHE A 59 -11.00 0.40 -15.57
N VAL A 60 -10.22 0.24 -16.65
CA VAL A 60 -10.76 -0.10 -17.97
C VAL A 60 -11.51 -1.43 -17.92
N PHE A 61 -10.92 -2.45 -17.28
CA PHE A 61 -11.58 -3.74 -17.07
C PHE A 61 -12.90 -3.59 -16.31
N VAL A 62 -12.90 -2.90 -15.16
CA VAL A 62 -14.12 -2.69 -14.36
C VAL A 62 -15.20 -1.97 -15.16
N ILE A 63 -14.85 -0.91 -15.90
CA ILE A 63 -15.81 -0.15 -16.72
C ILE A 63 -16.37 -1.04 -17.83
N LEU A 64 -15.53 -1.72 -18.59
CA LEU A 64 -15.98 -2.58 -19.69
C LEU A 64 -16.85 -3.73 -19.19
N THR A 65 -16.44 -4.41 -18.12
CA THR A 65 -17.24 -5.48 -17.51
C THR A 65 -18.58 -4.94 -17.02
N SER A 66 -18.60 -3.77 -16.38
CA SER A 66 -19.85 -3.15 -15.92
C SER A 66 -20.79 -2.81 -17.07
N LEU A 67 -20.27 -2.25 -18.16
CA LEU A 67 -21.06 -1.93 -19.36
C LEU A 67 -21.59 -3.20 -20.04
N ILE A 68 -20.75 -4.21 -20.23
CA ILE A 68 -21.16 -5.49 -20.82
C ILE A 68 -22.26 -6.12 -19.98
N LEU A 69 -22.12 -6.10 -18.65
CA LEU A 69 -23.10 -6.66 -17.74
C LEU A 69 -24.42 -5.86 -17.79
N ALA A 70 -24.36 -4.54 -17.79
CA ALA A 70 -25.53 -3.67 -17.87
C ALA A 70 -26.34 -3.86 -19.16
N PHE A 71 -25.70 -4.13 -20.29
CA PHE A 71 -26.40 -4.41 -21.55
C PHE A 71 -26.92 -5.85 -21.67
N ARG A 72 -26.34 -6.78 -20.92
CA ARG A 72 -26.67 -8.20 -21.02
C ARG A 72 -27.72 -8.64 -20.00
N MET A 73 -27.77 -7.97 -18.86
CA MET A 73 -28.68 -8.30 -17.76
C MET A 73 -30.05 -7.67 -17.94
N GLU A 74 -31.07 -8.39 -17.48
CA GLU A 74 -32.42 -7.83 -17.30
C GLU A 74 -32.50 -7.01 -16.00
N ASP A 75 -33.50 -6.12 -15.91
CA ASP A 75 -33.65 -5.17 -14.79
C ASP A 75 -33.61 -5.83 -13.40
N HIS A 76 -34.23 -7.02 -13.27
CA HIS A 76 -34.27 -7.75 -12.01
C HIS A 76 -32.91 -8.32 -11.60
N GLU A 77 -32.07 -8.71 -12.57
CA GLU A 77 -30.73 -9.24 -12.30
C GLU A 77 -29.79 -8.12 -11.83
N ILE A 78 -29.91 -6.93 -12.44
CA ILE A 78 -29.19 -5.73 -12.00
C ILE A 78 -29.55 -5.41 -10.54
N GLN A 79 -30.84 -5.47 -10.20
CA GLN A 79 -31.30 -5.24 -8.83
C GLN A 79 -30.70 -6.23 -7.83
N LEU A 80 -30.63 -7.52 -8.19
CA LEU A 80 -30.01 -8.54 -7.32
C LEU A 80 -28.52 -8.27 -7.09
N VAL A 81 -27.80 -7.88 -8.13
CA VAL A 81 -26.38 -7.51 -8.03
C VAL A 81 -26.19 -6.30 -7.12
N LEU A 82 -26.98 -5.24 -7.31
CA LEU A 82 -26.93 -4.05 -6.46
C LEU A 82 -27.27 -4.36 -5.02
N MET A 83 -28.27 -5.21 -4.76
CA MET A 83 -28.63 -5.60 -3.41
C MET A 83 -27.53 -6.40 -2.71
N LYS A 84 -26.76 -7.18 -3.47
CA LYS A 84 -25.59 -7.90 -2.93
C LYS A 84 -24.43 -6.96 -2.57
N PHE A 85 -24.16 -5.94 -3.39
CA PHE A 85 -23.21 -4.89 -3.03
C PHE A 85 -23.67 -4.09 -1.82
N TYR A 86 -24.97 -3.79 -1.73
CA TYR A 86 -25.57 -3.12 -0.59
C TYR A 86 -25.40 -3.93 0.70
N ALA A 87 -25.67 -5.24 0.67
CA ALA A 87 -25.45 -6.12 1.81
C ALA A 87 -23.97 -6.15 2.25
N LEU A 88 -23.03 -6.26 1.29
CA LEU A 88 -21.60 -6.20 1.60
C LEU A 88 -21.19 -4.87 2.23
N ALA A 89 -21.74 -3.75 1.74
CA ALA A 89 -21.48 -2.44 2.33
C ALA A 89 -22.03 -2.35 3.76
N TRP A 90 -23.19 -2.96 4.02
CA TRP A 90 -23.76 -3.04 5.36
C TRP A 90 -22.90 -3.89 6.30
N ASP A 91 -22.37 -5.02 5.84
CA ASP A 91 -21.46 -5.87 6.62
C ASP A 91 -20.16 -5.13 7.02
N MET A 92 -19.72 -4.13 6.24
CA MET A 92 -18.57 -3.30 6.60
C MET A 92 -18.89 -2.28 7.70
N VAL A 93 -20.15 -1.87 7.83
CA VAL A 93 -20.62 -0.91 8.84
C VAL A 93 -21.16 -1.64 10.08
N ASP A 94 -21.47 -2.92 9.96
CA ASP A 94 -22.09 -3.70 11.03
C ASP A 94 -21.26 -3.64 12.32
N PHE A 95 -21.96 -3.55 13.45
CA PHE A 95 -21.31 -3.44 14.75
C PHE A 95 -20.68 -4.78 15.10
N ASP A 96 -19.47 -4.77 15.65
CA ASP A 96 -18.80 -5.98 16.14
C ASP A 96 -19.75 -6.74 17.10
N PRO A 97 -20.25 -7.93 16.72
CA PRO A 97 -21.18 -8.70 17.55
C PRO A 97 -20.57 -9.10 18.90
N HIS A 98 -19.24 -9.11 19.00
CA HIS A 98 -18.49 -9.43 20.19
C HIS A 98 -18.20 -8.20 21.07
N HIS A 99 -18.56 -7.00 20.63
CA HIS A 99 -18.40 -5.80 21.43
C HIS A 99 -19.21 -5.92 22.73
N VAL A 100 -18.52 -5.86 23.87
CA VAL A 100 -19.14 -6.04 25.19
C VAL A 100 -19.82 -4.75 25.62
N ILE A 101 -21.13 -4.80 25.83
CA ILE A 101 -21.92 -3.68 26.34
C ILE A 101 -22.34 -3.93 27.79
N ASN A 102 -22.65 -2.84 28.50
CA ASN A 102 -23.25 -2.89 29.83
C ASN A 102 -24.77 -2.84 29.69
N LEU A 103 -25.46 -3.91 30.08
CA LEU A 103 -26.92 -3.97 30.10
C LEU A 103 -27.42 -3.70 31.52
N THR A 104 -28.23 -2.66 31.69
CA THR A 104 -28.89 -2.34 32.96
C THR A 104 -30.23 -3.04 33.03
N LEU A 105 -30.38 -3.96 33.98
CA LEU A 105 -31.61 -4.71 34.22
C LEU A 105 -32.62 -3.87 35.02
N PRO A 106 -33.93 -4.20 34.97
CA PRO A 106 -34.96 -3.56 35.78
C PRO A 106 -34.71 -3.63 37.29
N THR A 107 -33.90 -4.60 37.74
CA THR A 107 -33.47 -4.76 39.13
C THR A 107 -32.28 -3.86 39.52
N ASP A 108 -31.96 -2.86 38.70
CA ASP A 108 -30.81 -1.95 38.82
C ASP A 108 -29.43 -2.67 38.82
N ARG A 109 -29.39 -3.90 38.28
CA ARG A 109 -28.16 -4.69 38.15
C ARG A 109 -27.57 -4.50 36.77
N VAL A 110 -26.25 -4.29 36.69
CA VAL A 110 -25.52 -4.19 35.43
C VAL A 110 -24.87 -5.52 35.10
N ILE A 111 -25.17 -6.07 33.93
CA ILE A 111 -24.52 -7.28 33.39
C ILE A 111 -23.74 -6.92 32.13
N ARG A 112 -22.53 -7.50 31.98
CA ARG A 112 -21.71 -7.35 30.77
C ARG A 112 -22.00 -8.48 29.81
N VAL A 113 -22.47 -8.14 28.62
CA VAL A 113 -22.92 -9.10 27.61
C VAL A 113 -22.45 -8.61 26.24
N PRO A 114 -21.97 -9.49 25.35
CA PRO A 114 -21.66 -9.10 23.98
C PRO A 114 -22.93 -8.62 23.26
N MET A 115 -22.80 -7.62 22.39
CA MET A 115 -23.91 -6.99 21.66
C MET A 115 -24.81 -8.02 20.96
N GLY A 116 -24.20 -9.06 20.36
CA GLY A 116 -24.95 -10.13 19.69
C GLY A 116 -25.79 -11.01 20.63
N ALA A 117 -25.51 -11.04 21.94
CA ALA A 117 -26.28 -11.82 22.91
C ALA A 117 -27.44 -11.05 23.57
N VAL A 118 -27.56 -9.74 23.31
CA VAL A 118 -28.60 -8.85 23.87
C VAL A 118 -30.03 -9.31 23.54
N PRO A 119 -30.37 -9.68 22.29
CA PRO A 119 -31.73 -10.11 21.95
C PRO A 119 -32.19 -11.39 22.67
N TYR A 120 -31.25 -12.19 23.19
CA TYR A 120 -31.54 -13.44 23.89
C TYR A 120 -31.75 -13.26 25.40
N ASN A 121 -31.49 -12.06 25.94
CA ASN A 121 -31.74 -11.78 27.35
C ASN A 121 -33.25 -11.71 27.63
N SER A 122 -33.73 -12.44 28.65
CA SER A 122 -35.15 -12.49 28.99
C SER A 122 -35.73 -11.13 29.37
N ALA A 123 -34.98 -10.28 30.08
CA ALA A 123 -35.44 -8.95 30.45
C ALA A 123 -35.58 -8.03 29.22
N VAL A 124 -34.67 -8.15 28.25
CA VAL A 124 -34.73 -7.40 26.98
C VAL A 124 -35.91 -7.87 26.14
N ARG A 125 -36.13 -9.20 26.03
CA ARG A 125 -37.28 -9.76 25.31
C ARG A 125 -38.62 -9.29 25.87
N ILE A 126 -38.74 -9.22 27.20
CA ILE A 126 -39.95 -8.72 27.87
C ILE A 126 -40.13 -7.21 27.63
N ALA A 127 -39.04 -6.44 27.55
CA ALA A 127 -39.11 -5.01 27.29
C ALA A 127 -39.45 -4.66 25.82
N TRP A 128 -39.19 -5.57 24.88
CA TRP A 128 -39.46 -5.39 23.45
C TRP A 128 -40.81 -5.94 22.99
N SER A 129 -41.52 -6.71 23.82
CA SER A 129 -42.89 -7.19 23.56
C SER A 129 -43.92 -6.13 23.92
#